data_AF-A0A354P8D9-F1
#
_entry.id   AF-A0A354P8D9-F1
#
_cell.length_a   1.000
_cell.length_b   1.000
_cell.length_c   1.000
_cell.angle_alpha   90.00
_cell.angle_beta   90.00
_cell.angle_gamma   90.00
#
_symmetry.space_group_name_H-M   'P 1'
#
loop_
_entity.id
_entity.type
_entity.pdbx_description
1 polymer ?
#
loop_
_entity_poly.entity_id
_entity_poly.type
_entity_poly.pdbx_seq_one_letter_code
_entity_poly.pdbx_strand_id
1 'polypeptide(L)'
;MPLDQIKTLYVMSPFRTESAGSIMYRCAKCAKLQQVPKSCGNRHCLICQGGKAKDWLEGQGSRLLPCACFMITFTGTESDAMEQHVFQLLI
;
A
#
# COMPACT_ATOMS: atom_id res chain seq x y z
N MET A 1 -11.34 -18.31 10.01
CA MET A 1 -10.35 -17.60 9.16
C MET A 1 -10.31 -18.28 7.80
N PRO A 2 -10.42 -17.56 6.66
CA PRO A 2 -10.37 -18.15 5.32
C PRO A 2 -9.04 -18.88 5.06
N LEU A 3 -9.07 -19.97 4.29
CA LEU A 3 -7.89 -20.80 4.00
C LEU A 3 -6.74 -20.01 3.36
N ASP A 4 -7.05 -19.03 2.51
CA ASP A 4 -6.03 -18.22 1.84
C ASP A 4 -5.29 -17.27 2.78
N GLN A 5 -5.95 -16.84 3.87
CA GLN A 5 -5.30 -16.06 4.92
C GLN A 5 -4.34 -16.95 5.74
N ILE A 6 -4.75 -18.18 6.05
CA ILE A 6 -3.87 -19.15 6.74
C ILE A 6 -2.62 -19.43 5.91
N LYS A 7 -2.78 -19.71 4.61
CA LYS A 7 -1.65 -19.93 3.69
C LYS A 7 -0.71 -18.73 3.63
N THR A 8 -1.29 -17.53 3.59
CA THR A 8 -0.51 -16.27 3.58
C THR A 8 0.34 -16.11 4.83
N LEU A 9 -0.23 -16.35 6.02
CA LEU A 9 0.50 -16.28 7.28
C LEU A 9 1.63 -17.30 7.34
N TYR A 10 1.39 -18.53 6.89
CA TYR A 10 2.39 -19.59 6.89
C TYR A 10 3.57 -19.27 5.97
N VAL A 11 3.30 -18.73 4.77
CA VAL A 11 4.34 -18.29 3.83
C VAL A 11 5.13 -17.09 4.37
N MET A 12 4.51 -16.22 5.16
CA MET A 12 5.18 -15.05 5.73
C MET A 12 6.05 -15.36 6.95
N SER A 13 5.64 -16.33 7.78
CA SER A 13 6.29 -16.70 9.05
C SER A 13 7.82 -16.93 9.00
N PRO A 14 8.38 -17.68 8.03
CA PRO A 14 9.82 -17.98 8.04
C PRO A 14 10.70 -16.80 7.60
N PHE A 15 10.15 -15.75 7.00
CA PHE A 15 10.93 -14.62 6.49
C PHE A 15 11.33 -13.64 7.60
N ARG A 16 12.45 -12.92 7.39
CA ARG A 16 13.03 -11.96 8.34
C ARG A 16 13.51 -12.59 9.66
N THR A 17 13.79 -13.88 9.63
CA THR A 17 14.54 -14.61 10.64
C THR A 17 16.01 -14.66 10.24
N GLU A 18 16.91 -15.00 11.18
CA GLU A 18 18.32 -15.19 10.87
C GLU A 18 18.54 -16.30 9.82
N SER A 19 17.75 -17.38 9.89
CA SER A 19 17.86 -18.53 8.99
C SER A 19 17.41 -18.24 7.55
N ALA A 20 16.52 -17.26 7.34
CA ALA A 20 16.14 -16.82 5.99
C ALA A 20 17.29 -16.09 5.25
N GLY A 21 18.26 -15.59 6.00
CA GLY A 21 19.36 -14.78 5.48
C GLY A 21 18.91 -13.39 5.01
N SER A 22 19.83 -12.69 4.37
CA SER A 22 19.67 -11.28 4.01
C SER A 22 20.27 -10.98 2.63
N ILE A 23 19.91 -9.82 2.10
CA ILE A 23 20.45 -9.27 0.85
C ILE A 23 21.41 -8.15 1.22
N MET A 24 22.58 -8.15 0.59
CA MET A 24 23.59 -7.11 0.76
C MET A 24 23.52 -6.14 -0.42
N TYR A 25 23.29 -4.87 -0.11
CA TYR A 25 23.36 -3.77 -1.08
C TYR A 25 24.62 -2.95 -0.82
N ARG A 26 25.32 -2.57 -1.90
CA ARG A 26 26.41 -1.59 -1.82
C ARG A 26 25.91 -0.27 -2.40
N CYS A 27 25.97 0.80 -1.62
CA CYS A 27 25.64 2.13 -2.13
C CYS A 27 26.69 2.57 -3.16
N ALA A 28 26.25 2.97 -4.37
CA ALA A 28 27.15 3.43 -5.42
C ALA A 28 27.86 4.76 -5.08
N LYS A 29 27.27 5.61 -4.23
CA LYS A 29 27.80 6.95 -3.91
C LYS A 29 28.80 6.95 -2.74
N CYS A 30 28.53 6.18 -1.68
CA CYS A 30 29.35 6.20 -0.46
C CYS A 30 29.98 4.84 -0.11
N ALA A 31 29.86 3.84 -1.00
CA ALA A 31 30.36 2.47 -0.83
C ALA A 31 29.86 1.71 0.42
N LYS A 32 28.97 2.30 1.22
CA LYS A 32 28.40 1.68 2.42
C LYS A 32 27.64 0.41 2.07
N LEU A 33 27.88 -0.65 2.84
CA LEU A 33 27.13 -1.90 2.76
C LEU A 33 25.87 -1.80 3.62
N GLN A 34 24.75 -2.22 3.06
CA GLN A 34 23.45 -2.28 3.74
C GLN A 34 22.94 -3.71 3.67
N GLN A 35 22.73 -4.29 4.85
CA GLN A 35 22.14 -5.61 4.99
C GLN A 35 20.65 -5.45 5.23
N VAL A 36 19.82 -6.05 4.39
CA VAL A 36 18.36 -6.04 4.57
C VAL A 36 17.80 -7.45 4.54
N PRO A 37 16.79 -7.77 5.36
CA PRO A 37 16.10 -9.05 5.28
C PRO A 37 15.51 -9.30 3.89
N LYS A 38 15.48 -10.55 3.45
CA LYS A 38 14.79 -10.93 2.20
C LYS A 38 13.29 -10.63 2.30
N SER A 39 12.71 -10.18 1.19
CA SER A 39 11.26 -10.02 1.07
C SER A 39 10.55 -11.38 1.03
N CYS A 40 9.35 -11.48 1.62
CA CYS A 40 8.55 -12.71 1.60
C CYS A 40 7.78 -12.97 0.29
N GLY A 41 7.86 -12.06 -0.69
CA GLY A 41 7.20 -12.20 -2.00
C GLY A 41 5.67 -12.07 -1.98
N ASN A 42 5.02 -11.98 -0.82
CA ASN A 42 3.57 -11.86 -0.73
C ASN A 42 3.10 -10.39 -0.87
N ARG A 43 2.17 -10.15 -1.80
CA ARG A 43 1.59 -8.81 -2.05
C ARG A 43 0.85 -8.21 -0.85
N HIS A 44 0.35 -9.05 0.06
CA HIS A 44 -0.39 -8.64 1.25
C HIS A 44 0.50 -8.39 2.48
N CYS A 45 1.81 -8.61 2.37
CA CYS A 45 2.71 -8.38 3.48
C CYS A 45 2.93 -6.88 3.71
N LEU A 46 2.33 -6.33 4.77
CA LEU A 46 2.46 -4.92 5.16
C LEU A 46 3.92 -4.51 5.40
N ILE A 47 4.76 -5.40 5.94
CA ILE A 47 6.18 -5.10 6.18
C ILE A 47 6.96 -4.97 4.87
N CYS A 48 6.67 -5.81 3.86
CA CYS A 48 7.36 -5.74 2.57
C CYS A 48 6.79 -4.61 1.67
N GLN A 49 5.50 -4.30 1.80
CA GLN A 49 4.86 -3.22 1.03
C GLN A 49 4.96 -1.84 1.70
N GLY A 50 5.37 -1.78 2.98
CA GLY A 50 5.37 -0.55 3.77
C GLY A 50 6.18 0.59 3.14
N GLY A 51 7.35 0.28 2.56
CA GLY A 51 8.15 1.27 1.83
C GLY A 51 7.39 1.88 0.65
N LYS A 52 6.78 1.04 -0.20
CA LYS A 52 5.98 1.49 -1.34
C LYS A 52 4.75 2.29 -0.91
N ALA A 53 4.10 1.87 0.17
CA ALA A 53 2.96 2.60 0.73
C ALA A 53 3.38 4.00 1.21
N LYS A 54 4.53 4.10 1.87
CA LYS A 54 5.10 5.39 2.30
C LYS A 54 5.44 6.28 1.11
N ASP A 55 6.17 5.76 0.13
CA ASP A 55 6.54 6.50 -1.09
C ASP A 55 5.28 7.00 -1.83
N TRP A 56 4.24 6.16 -1.90
CA TRP A 56 2.97 6.53 -2.50
C TRP A 56 2.26 7.64 -1.71
N LEU A 57 2.24 7.56 -0.38
CA LEU A 57 1.64 8.59 0.49
C LEU A 57 2.36 9.94 0.35
N GLU A 58 3.69 9.93 0.33
CA GLU A 58 4.50 11.14 0.08
C GLU A 58 4.18 11.74 -1.29
N GLY A 59 4.06 10.89 -2.31
CA GLY A 59 3.63 11.31 -3.64
C GLY A 59 2.23 11.93 -3.66
N GLN A 60 1.25 11.34 -2.95
CA GLN A 60 -0.10 11.93 -2.87
C GLN A 60 -0.09 13.27 -2.13
N GLY A 61 0.72 13.41 -1.07
CA GLY A 61 0.87 14.66 -0.33
C GLY A 61 1.30 15.83 -1.23
N SER A 62 2.21 15.58 -2.17
CA SER A 62 2.65 16.59 -3.14
C SER A 62 1.57 17.04 -4.14
N ARG A 63 0.49 16.27 -4.28
CA ARG A 63 -0.61 16.52 -5.22
C ARG A 63 -1.82 17.18 -4.55
N LEU A 64 -1.76 17.43 -3.24
CA LEU A 64 -2.81 18.13 -2.52
C LEU A 64 -2.85 19.60 -2.96
N LEU A 65 -4.05 20.07 -3.31
CA LEU A 65 -4.27 21.49 -3.57
C LEU A 65 -4.19 22.27 -2.25
N PRO A 66 -3.81 23.58 -2.27
CA PRO A 66 -3.80 24.43 -1.08
C PRO A 66 -5.21 24.87 -0.67
N CYS A 67 -6.19 23.97 -0.77
CA CYS A 67 -7.58 24.18 -0.39
C CYS A 67 -8.17 22.88 0.19
N ALA A 68 -9.32 22.97 0.83
CA ALA A 68 -10.00 21.79 1.36
C ALA A 68 -10.53 20.92 0.19
N CYS A 69 -9.94 19.75 -0.01
CA CYS A 69 -10.41 18.76 -0.97
C CYS A 69 -11.27 17.70 -0.26
N PHE A 70 -12.55 17.60 -0.65
CA PHE A 70 -13.46 16.60 -0.12
C PHE A 70 -13.78 15.57 -1.20
N MET A 71 -13.68 14.28 -0.87
CA MET A 71 -14.21 13.20 -1.71
C MET A 71 -15.65 12.94 -1.27
N ILE A 72 -16.62 13.29 -2.11
CA ILE A 72 -18.04 13.02 -1.86
C ILE A 72 -18.38 11.71 -2.55
N THR A 73 -18.69 10.68 -1.76
CA THR A 73 -19.11 9.37 -2.26
C THR A 73 -20.60 9.19 -2.02
N PHE A 74 -21.35 8.89 -3.08
CA PHE A 74 -22.76 8.54 -2.99
C PHE A 74 -22.92 7.03 -3.13
N THR A 75 -23.65 6.41 -2.19
CA THR A 75 -24.07 5.01 -2.31
C THR A 75 -25.54 5.03 -2.71
N GLY A 76 -25.83 4.77 -3.98
CA GLY A 76 -27.20 4.65 -4.48
C GLY A 76 -27.75 3.24 -4.28
N THR A 77 -29.06 3.12 -4.04
CA THR A 77 -29.76 1.84 -4.19
C THR A 77 -30.17 1.65 -5.65
N GLU A 78 -30.43 0.42 -6.09
CA GLU A 78 -30.70 0.10 -7.51
C GLU A 78 -31.89 0.90 -8.10
N SER A 79 -32.82 1.35 -7.26
CA SER A 79 -33.94 2.22 -7.64
C SER A 79 -33.59 3.69 -7.87
N ASP A 80 -32.40 4.14 -7.45
CA ASP A 80 -31.99 5.56 -7.50
C ASP A 80 -31.18 5.88 -8.78
N ALA A 81 -30.93 4.89 -9.64
CA ALA A 81 -30.06 5.01 -10.81
C ALA A 81 -30.61 5.92 -11.93
N MET A 82 -31.89 6.31 -11.90
CA MET A 82 -32.51 7.15 -12.94
C MET A 82 -32.61 8.66 -12.60
N GLU A 83 -32.23 9.10 -11.40
CA GLU A 83 -32.24 10.53 -11.03
C GLU A 83 -30.85 11.19 -11.09
N GLN A 84 -29.88 10.61 -11.81
CA GLN A 84 -28.51 11.13 -11.87
C GLN A 84 -28.33 12.42 -12.70
N HIS A 85 -29.39 13.18 -12.98
CA HIS A 85 -29.30 14.49 -13.62
C HIS A 85 -29.28 15.69 -12.65
N VAL A 86 -29.38 15.51 -11.33
CA VAL A 86 -29.64 16.66 -10.42
C VAL A 86 -28.45 17.14 -9.57
N PHE A 87 -27.39 16.36 -9.32
CA PHE A 87 -26.30 16.84 -8.46
C PHE A 87 -25.09 17.39 -9.22
N GLN A 88 -25.36 18.42 -10.03
CA GLN A 88 -24.38 19.47 -10.28
C GLN A 88 -24.17 20.19 -8.94
N LEU A 89 -23.27 19.67 -8.10
CA LEU A 89 -22.91 20.30 -6.85
C LEU A 89 -22.13 21.59 -7.17
N LEU A 90 -22.90 22.68 -7.18
CA LEU A 90 -22.53 24.05 -6.92
C LEU A 90 -21.22 24.15 -6.11
N ILE A 91 -20.16 24.50 -6.83
CA ILE A 91 -19.37 25.69 -6.51
C ILE A 91 -19.89 26.78 -7.46
#